data_AF-A0AA36HBA8-F1
#
_entry.id   AF-A0AA36HBA8-F1
#
_cell.length_a   1.000
_cell.length_b   1.000
_cell.length_c   1.000
_cell.angle_alpha   90.00
_cell.angle_beta   90.00
_cell.angle_gamma   90.00
#
_symmetry.space_group_name_H-M   'P 1'
#
loop_
_entity.id
_entity.type
_entity.pdbx_description
1 polymer ?
#
loop_
_entity_poly.entity_id
_entity_poly.type
_entity_poly.pdbx_seq_one_letter_code
_entity_poly.pdbx_strand_id
1 'polypeptide(L)'
;MLVYLIIFSLINFTFPQDCFAGLNNLPNLEQLRLCIPVGEDCIQQCVQDYVAAVVSNPMNSAGSNIDTPTVVEAVKCAARNGN
;
A
#
# COMPACT_ATOMS: atom_id res chain seq x y z
N MET A 1 -9.79 -15.48 -44.43
CA MET A 1 -9.71 -14.28 -43.57
C MET A 1 -10.93 -14.28 -42.68
N LEU A 2 -10.85 -14.71 -41.41
CA LEU A 2 -11.88 -14.47 -40.35
C LEU A 2 -11.71 -15.23 -39.01
N VAL A 3 -10.64 -16.02 -38.78
CA VAL A 3 -10.65 -16.99 -37.64
C VAL A 3 -9.64 -16.73 -36.50
N TYR A 4 -8.75 -15.73 -36.60
CA TYR A 4 -7.69 -15.56 -35.58
C TYR A 4 -7.72 -14.24 -34.80
N LEU A 5 -8.87 -13.56 -34.74
CA LEU A 5 -9.12 -12.40 -33.87
C LEU A 5 -9.72 -12.82 -32.51
N ILE A 6 -9.20 -13.88 -31.87
CA ILE A 6 -9.65 -14.33 -30.54
C ILE A 6 -8.46 -14.58 -29.59
N ILE A 7 -7.42 -13.75 -29.70
CA ILE A 7 -6.39 -13.64 -28.64
C ILE A 7 -6.48 -12.24 -28.01
N PHE A 8 -7.72 -11.76 -27.87
CA PHE A 8 -8.08 -10.66 -26.98
C PHE A 8 -8.59 -11.26 -25.66
N SER A 9 -7.91 -12.30 -25.19
CA SER A 9 -8.16 -12.89 -23.88
C SER A 9 -7.62 -11.89 -22.86
N LEU A 10 -8.55 -11.05 -22.41
CA LEU A 10 -8.59 -10.36 -21.14
C LEU A 10 -8.12 -11.30 -20.02
N ILE A 11 -6.82 -11.45 -19.85
CA ILE A 11 -6.28 -11.94 -18.58
C ILE A 11 -6.16 -10.71 -17.70
N ASN A 12 -7.32 -10.25 -17.20
CA ASN A 12 -7.38 -9.52 -15.95
C ASN A 12 -6.91 -10.51 -14.88
N PHE A 13 -5.59 -10.65 -14.76
CA PHE A 13 -4.96 -11.14 -13.55
C PHE A 13 -5.23 -10.08 -12.48
N THR A 14 -6.45 -10.07 -11.95
CA THR A 14 -6.72 -9.43 -10.67
C THR A 14 -6.11 -10.36 -9.63
N PHE A 15 -4.77 -10.34 -9.53
CA PHE A 15 -4.15 -10.71 -8.27
C PHE A 15 -4.83 -9.83 -7.22
N PRO A 16 -5.33 -10.37 -6.10
CA PRO A 16 -5.54 -9.52 -4.95
C PRO A 16 -4.16 -8.89 -4.68
N GLN A 17 -4.00 -7.63 -5.08
CA GLN A 17 -2.84 -6.85 -4.73
C GLN A 17 -2.98 -6.68 -3.23
N ASP A 18 -2.41 -7.60 -2.45
CA ASP A 18 -2.08 -7.34 -1.07
C ASP A 18 -1.10 -6.17 -1.10
N CYS A 19 -1.64 -4.96 -1.11
CA CYS A 19 -0.87 -3.73 -1.27
C CYS A 19 0.17 -3.59 -0.14
N PHE A 20 -0.08 -4.25 1.00
CA PHE A 20 0.81 -4.34 2.15
C PHE A 20 1.73 -5.58 2.17
N ALA A 21 1.75 -6.43 1.13
CA ALA A 21 2.58 -7.64 1.09
C ALA A 21 4.09 -7.32 1.24
N GLY A 22 4.53 -6.17 0.72
CA GLY A 22 5.91 -5.68 0.88
C GLY A 22 6.18 -5.01 2.23
N LEU A 23 5.15 -4.81 3.06
CA LEU A 23 5.17 -4.02 4.29
C LEU A 23 5.01 -4.87 5.56
N ASN A 24 5.04 -6.19 5.46
CA ASN A 24 4.88 -7.11 6.61
C ASN A 24 5.89 -6.90 7.74
N ASN A 25 7.02 -6.23 7.48
CA ASN A 25 8.03 -5.89 8.48
C ASN A 25 7.74 -4.58 9.24
N LEU A 26 6.65 -3.87 8.89
CA LEU A 26 6.28 -2.64 9.56
C LEU A 26 5.39 -2.91 10.79
N PRO A 27 5.66 -2.26 11.93
CA PRO A 27 4.86 -2.41 13.14
C PRO A 27 3.51 -1.67 12.98
N ASN A 28 2.44 -2.12 13.62
CA ASN A 28 1.15 -1.41 13.61
C ASN A 28 0.57 -1.14 12.21
N LEU A 29 0.63 -2.12 11.28
CA LEU A 29 0.00 -2.02 9.95
C LEU A 29 -1.49 -1.65 9.99
N GLU A 30 -2.18 -1.96 11.10
CA GLU A 30 -3.57 -1.52 11.29
C GLU A 30 -3.72 0.01 11.29
N GLN A 31 -2.74 0.76 11.83
CA GLN A 31 -2.76 2.22 11.76
C GLN A 31 -2.61 2.73 10.32
N LEU A 32 -1.81 2.04 9.50
CA LEU A 32 -1.69 2.36 8.07
C LEU A 32 -3.00 2.10 7.32
N ARG A 33 -3.80 1.12 7.74
CA ARG A 33 -5.14 0.89 7.17
C ARG A 33 -6.11 2.03 7.48
N LEU A 34 -5.92 2.77 8.57
CA LEU A 34 -6.71 3.98 8.87
C LEU A 34 -6.41 5.13 7.90
N CYS A 35 -5.28 5.08 7.18
CA CYS A 35 -4.94 6.04 6.14
C CYS A 35 -5.63 5.72 4.78
N ILE A 36 -6.32 4.60 4.65
CA ILE A 36 -7.03 4.22 3.41
C ILE A 36 -8.21 5.16 3.13
N PRO A 37 -9.13 5.44 4.10
CA PRO A 37 -10.31 6.27 3.84
C PRO A 37 -10.08 7.80 3.88
N VAL A 38 -8.89 8.30 4.24
CA VAL A 38 -8.65 9.77 4.38
C VAL A 38 -8.59 10.53 3.05
N GLY A 39 -8.57 9.84 1.91
CA GLY A 39 -8.49 10.42 0.56
C GLY A 39 -7.05 10.62 0.08
N GLU A 40 -6.81 10.48 -1.23
CA GLU A 40 -5.45 10.43 -1.82
C GLU A 40 -4.57 11.63 -1.45
N ASP A 41 -5.15 12.83 -1.35
CA ASP A 41 -4.44 14.05 -0.97
C ASP A 41 -3.93 14.03 0.48
N CYS A 42 -4.58 13.26 1.36
CA CYS A 42 -4.25 13.16 2.79
C CYS A 42 -3.42 11.91 3.12
N ILE A 43 -3.35 10.92 2.22
CA ILE A 43 -2.58 9.68 2.44
C ILE A 43 -1.11 9.98 2.75
N GLN A 44 -0.51 10.91 2.01
CA GLN A 44 0.90 11.26 2.19
C GLN A 44 1.18 11.77 3.61
N GLN A 45 0.33 12.66 4.12
CA GLN A 45 0.45 13.21 5.47
C GLN A 45 0.22 12.11 6.53
N CYS A 46 -0.82 11.30 6.36
CA CYS A 46 -1.16 10.22 7.29
C CYS A 46 -0.04 9.18 7.42
N VAL A 47 0.60 8.81 6.30
CA VAL A 47 1.74 7.90 6.30
C VAL A 47 2.95 8.55 6.96
N GLN A 48 3.23 9.83 6.71
CA GLN A 48 4.33 10.54 7.38
C GLN A 48 4.15 10.57 8.90
N ASP A 49 2.94 10.84 9.39
CA ASP A 49 2.64 10.84 10.82
C ASP A 49 2.86 9.45 11.44
N TYR A 50 2.44 8.40 10.73
CA TYR A 50 2.70 7.02 11.12
C TYR A 50 4.22 6.71 11.16
N VAL A 51 4.97 7.06 10.12
CA VAL A 51 6.42 6.81 10.07
C VAL A 51 7.13 7.57 11.19
N ALA A 52 6.76 8.83 11.42
CA ALA A 52 7.29 9.62 12.53
C ALA A 52 7.02 8.95 13.89
N ALA A 53 5.80 8.44 14.11
CA ALA A 53 5.46 7.69 15.32
C ALA A 53 6.30 6.41 15.47
N VAL A 54 6.49 5.65 14.39
CA VAL A 54 7.29 4.42 14.42
C VAL A 54 8.77 4.69 14.67
N VAL A 55 9.35 5.70 14.01
CA VAL A 55 10.74 6.15 14.20
C VAL A 55 10.97 6.68 15.61
N SER A 56 10.02 7.43 16.16
CA SER A 56 10.13 8.03 17.50
C SER A 56 10.04 6.99 18.63
N ASN A 57 9.58 5.77 18.35
CA ASN A 57 9.47 4.71 19.33
C ASN A 57 10.78 3.88 19.38
N PRO A 58 11.58 3.98 20.46
CA PRO A 58 12.86 3.27 20.57
C PRO A 58 12.73 1.75 20.64
N MET A 59 11.51 1.21 20.85
CA MET A 59 11.24 -0.23 20.80
C MET A 59 11.05 -0.75 19.37
N ASN A 60 10.92 0.12 18.37
CA ASN A 60 10.71 -0.26 16.98
C ASN A 60 12.02 -0.25 16.18
N SER A 61 12.66 -1.42 16.04
CA SER A 61 13.86 -1.60 15.21
C SER A 61 13.61 -1.37 13.70
N ALA A 62 12.34 -1.39 13.27
CA ALA A 62 11.93 -1.11 11.91
C ALA A 62 12.07 0.38 11.52
N GLY A 63 12.01 1.30 12.50
CA GLY A 63 11.90 2.75 12.25
C GLY A 63 13.03 3.33 11.41
N SER A 64 14.26 2.84 11.56
CA SER A 64 15.42 3.42 10.89
C SER A 64 15.49 3.14 9.37
N ASN A 65 14.72 2.18 8.84
CA ASN A 65 14.77 1.76 7.43
C ASN A 65 13.39 1.82 6.74
N ILE A 66 12.45 2.62 7.25
CA ILE A 66 11.12 2.71 6.64
C ILE A 66 11.19 3.52 5.35
N ASP A 67 10.90 2.85 4.23
CA ASP A 67 10.76 3.50 2.94
C ASP A 67 9.36 4.12 2.81
N THR A 68 9.22 5.33 3.36
CA THR A 68 7.99 6.14 3.33
C THR A 68 7.28 6.15 1.96
N PRO A 69 7.96 6.35 0.81
CA PRO A 69 7.29 6.33 -0.50
C PRO A 69 6.67 4.98 -0.84
N THR A 70 7.33 3.85 -0.54
CA THR A 70 6.73 2.51 -0.72
C THR A 70 5.49 2.33 0.17
N VAL A 71 5.52 2.89 1.38
CA VAL A 71 4.36 2.85 2.29
C VAL A 71 3.19 3.69 1.76
N VAL A 72 3.46 4.87 1.23
CA VAL A 72 2.43 5.72 0.59
C VAL A 72 1.80 5.02 -0.61
N GLU A 73 2.60 4.41 -1.48
CA GLU A 73 2.09 3.71 -2.66
C GLU A 73 1.26 2.47 -2.28
N ALA A 74 1.63 1.76 -1.21
CA ALA A 74 0.83 0.66 -0.67
C ALA A 74 -0.54 1.13 -0.15
N VAL A 75 -0.59 2.23 0.61
CA VAL A 75 -1.86 2.77 1.12
C VAL A 75 -2.73 3.28 -0.03
N LYS A 76 -2.15 3.96 -1.03
CA LYS A 76 -2.89 4.36 -2.25
C LYS A 76 -3.42 3.16 -3.02
N CYS A 77 -2.61 2.11 -3.16
CA CYS A 77 -3.05 0.85 -3.76
C CYS A 77 -4.25 0.28 -3.01
N ALA A 78 -4.23 0.25 -1.67
CA ALA A 78 -5.33 -0.28 -0.87
C ALA A 78 -6.59 0.61 -1.01
N ALA A 79 -6.43 1.94 -0.98
CA ALA A 79 -7.51 2.90 -1.18
C ALA A 79 -8.18 2.78 -2.55
N ARG A 80 -7.41 2.46 -3.61
CA ARG A 80 -7.93 2.26 -4.97
C ARG A 80 -8.60 0.90 -5.16
N ASN A 81 -8.15 -0.14 -4.44
CA ASN A 81 -8.66 -1.50 -4.58
C ASN A 81 -9.79 -1.86 -3.58
N GLY A 82 -10.09 -0.99 -2.62
CA GLY A 82 -11.18 -1.21 -1.65
C GLY A 82 -10.93 -2.38 -0.68
N ASN A 83 -9.65 -2.66 -0.39
CA ASN A 83 -9.18 -3.75 0.48
C ASN A 83 -8.72 -3.24 1.85
#